data_AF-A0A6S8V7K6-F1
#
_entry.id   AF-A0A6S8V7K6-F1
#
_cell.length_a   1.000
_cell.length_b   1.000
_cell.length_c   1.000
_cell.angle_alpha   90.00
_cell.angle_beta   90.00
_cell.angle_gamma   90.00
#
_symmetry.space_group_name_H-M   'P 1'
#
loop_
_entity.id
_entity.type
_entity.pdbx_description
1 polymer ?
#
loop_
_entity_poly.entity_id
_entity_poly.type
_entity_poly.pdbx_seq_one_letter_code
_entity_poly.pdbx_strand_id
1 'polypeptide(L)'
;METTPGSTMAAPPLSEGGTTTYRELNRDKTRLPRWMDDVMHRKPRWASDAYNDEPASVTEGVRTQRARHAAVFEELRRQVRVHSPQLSKLLGKVWLGEDELVKKLCVEADKVHDTIVSSQKERSELIKQSKKALSIVERQLADVKYELAVSKATLREREAECASNKSLVESLNEELGALREQVGKYVEGHVDDIGDRYEALKAERMKLMTEEDPATGEAYPLAEIERLAKNRLQGVFEMNDEVDEILAKCQRSHDSLKHGLRDLTGLVASVDPDDFRVSKSYKLKKKPSTDVGCQHVTIKVEGVRVNKSLPPPVVEEPAEEGLTMPLLLRKQMCEFPPSQRIPSLQATLRLILSLYLEKLMYDKLCDANHKRRVELGAFPHKYLLKKFGLQNLADEQCTQLVAAVAYHKDESKRVRLFGEYLGMGDFARPPVYGVRDGNFVFGILVALRKANEFTEAVCSGVRSRVDASRASRRWRQEWRQQSGRRSRWRPRRRRDGMPQRVCRHDVRHRRVDEGIPTRLTHTGPPGQGPADRH
;
A
#
# COMPACT_ATOMS: atom_id res chain seq x y z
N MET A 1 30.03 80.68 -4.14
CA MET A 1 29.73 79.24 -4.33
C MET A 1 29.07 79.10 -5.68
N GLU A 2 29.84 78.65 -6.66
CA GLU A 2 29.49 78.66 -8.08
C GLU A 2 28.52 77.52 -8.40
N THR A 3 27.40 77.87 -9.02
CA THR A 3 26.47 76.94 -9.66
C THR A 3 26.84 76.85 -11.14
N THR A 4 27.35 75.71 -11.57
CA THR A 4 27.61 75.39 -12.99
C THR A 4 26.29 75.14 -13.73
N PRO A 5 26.03 75.80 -14.87
CA PRO A 5 24.85 75.55 -15.69
C PRO A 5 25.04 74.33 -16.59
N GLY A 6 23.92 73.66 -16.88
CA GLY A 6 23.84 72.40 -17.61
C GLY A 6 24.49 72.43 -18.98
N SER A 7 25.37 71.44 -19.21
CA SER A 7 25.93 71.09 -20.50
C SER A 7 24.81 70.68 -21.46
N THR A 8 24.53 71.57 -22.42
CA THR A 8 23.66 71.29 -23.55
C THR A 8 24.48 70.46 -24.54
N MET A 9 24.08 69.21 -24.78
CA MET A 9 24.75 68.34 -25.74
C MET A 9 24.65 68.92 -27.15
N ALA A 10 25.77 69.41 -27.67
CA ALA A 10 25.93 69.77 -29.07
C ALA A 10 25.82 68.52 -29.94
N ALA A 11 24.99 68.59 -30.98
CA ALA A 11 24.89 67.55 -31.99
C ALA A 11 26.23 67.38 -32.74
N PRO A 12 26.64 66.15 -33.07
CA PRO A 12 27.90 65.91 -33.76
C PRO A 12 27.87 66.49 -35.19
N PRO A 13 29.02 66.95 -35.73
CA PRO A 13 29.10 67.49 -37.07
C PRO A 13 28.76 66.40 -38.09
N LEU A 14 27.82 66.71 -38.99
CA LEU A 14 27.52 65.91 -40.16
C LEU A 14 28.72 66.00 -41.11
N SER A 15 29.46 64.90 -41.25
CA SER A 15 30.53 64.79 -42.23
C SER A 15 29.97 64.93 -43.64
N GLU A 16 30.61 65.77 -44.45
CA GLU A 16 30.35 65.95 -45.88
C GLU A 16 30.57 64.64 -46.64
N GLY A 17 29.48 63.93 -46.91
CA GLY A 17 29.47 62.74 -47.73
C GLY A 17 28.12 62.64 -48.43
N GLY A 18 28.14 62.91 -49.74
CA GLY A 18 27.07 62.70 -50.74
C GLY A 18 25.64 62.66 -50.23
N THR A 19 24.85 63.67 -50.59
CA THR A 19 23.38 63.73 -50.46
C THR A 19 22.70 62.65 -51.30
N THR A 20 22.85 61.40 -50.88
CA THR A 20 21.93 60.34 -51.25
C THR A 20 20.60 60.69 -50.62
N THR A 21 19.60 60.94 -51.47
CA THR A 21 18.30 61.41 -51.00
C THR A 21 17.65 60.32 -50.13
N TYR A 22 16.80 60.70 -49.17
CA TYR A 22 16.07 59.76 -48.30
C TYR A 22 15.28 58.69 -49.10
N ARG A 23 14.98 58.96 -50.38
CA ARG A 23 14.41 58.02 -51.35
C ARG A 23 15.37 56.93 -51.85
N GLU A 24 16.67 57.23 -51.95
CA GLU A 24 17.68 56.30 -52.44
C GLU A 24 18.17 55.33 -51.36
N LEU A 25 18.25 55.75 -50.10
CA LEU A 25 18.51 54.85 -48.97
C LEU A 25 17.36 53.85 -48.71
N ASN A 26 16.13 54.17 -49.13
CA ASN A 26 14.92 53.34 -48.92
C ASN A 26 14.61 52.40 -50.08
N ARG A 27 15.53 52.19 -51.05
CA ARG A 27 15.31 51.19 -52.11
C ARG A 27 15.28 49.76 -51.58
N ASP A 28 15.94 49.50 -50.45
CA ASP A 28 15.81 48.25 -49.69
C ASP A 28 14.71 48.41 -48.63
N LYS A 29 13.45 48.16 -49.03
CA LYS A 29 12.28 48.23 -48.13
C LYS A 29 12.35 47.28 -46.92
N THR A 30 13.34 46.40 -46.89
CA THR A 30 13.58 45.41 -45.83
C THR A 30 14.53 45.91 -44.74
N ARG A 31 15.27 47.00 -44.96
CA ARG A 31 16.22 47.54 -43.98
C ARG A 31 15.58 48.63 -43.11
N LEU A 32 15.76 48.50 -41.81
CA LEU A 32 15.35 49.51 -40.84
C LEU A 32 16.15 50.82 -41.07
N PRO A 33 15.57 51.99 -40.75
CA PRO A 33 16.32 53.24 -40.72
C PRO A 33 17.59 53.08 -39.87
N ARG A 34 18.73 53.61 -40.35
CA ARG A 34 20.06 53.42 -39.71
C ARG A 34 20.08 53.68 -38.20
N TRP A 35 19.36 54.71 -37.74
CA TRP A 35 19.25 55.04 -36.31
C TRP A 35 18.46 53.99 -35.51
N MET A 36 17.46 53.36 -36.13
CA MET A 36 16.63 52.32 -35.51
C MET A 36 17.38 50.99 -35.51
N ASP A 37 18.10 50.70 -36.59
CA ASP A 37 19.04 49.57 -36.68
C ASP A 37 20.14 49.71 -35.61
N ASP A 38 20.65 50.93 -35.43
CA ASP A 38 21.64 51.25 -34.39
C ASP A 38 21.10 51.05 -32.96
N VAL A 39 19.82 51.33 -32.70
CA VAL A 39 19.21 51.11 -31.36
C VAL A 39 18.83 49.65 -31.14
N MET A 40 18.38 48.95 -32.18
CA MET A 40 17.92 47.57 -32.09
C MET A 40 19.06 46.57 -32.03
N HIS A 41 20.12 46.82 -32.80
CA HIS A 41 21.19 45.84 -33.04
C HIS A 41 22.56 46.31 -32.54
N ARG A 42 22.81 47.61 -32.41
CA ARG A 42 24.09 48.11 -31.89
C ARG A 42 24.05 48.16 -30.36
N LYS A 43 25.16 47.76 -29.75
CA LYS A 43 25.41 47.95 -28.31
C LYS A 43 25.21 49.43 -27.98
N PRO A 44 24.29 49.78 -27.05
CA PRO A 44 24.19 51.15 -26.57
C PRO A 44 25.57 51.59 -26.03
N ARG A 45 26.04 52.80 -26.34
CA ARG A 45 27.39 53.25 -25.88
C ARG A 45 27.55 53.28 -24.35
N TRP A 46 26.46 53.21 -23.60
CA TRP A 46 26.42 53.12 -22.14
C TRP A 46 26.38 51.67 -21.62
N ALA A 47 26.20 50.68 -22.49
CA ALA A 47 26.24 49.27 -22.15
C ALA A 47 27.70 48.79 -22.10
N SER A 48 28.21 48.62 -20.88
CA SER A 48 29.52 48.04 -20.54
C SER A 48 29.82 46.73 -21.30
N ASP A 49 31.10 46.38 -21.45
CA ASP A 49 31.57 45.14 -22.08
C ASP A 49 30.96 43.85 -21.51
N ALA A 50 30.38 43.89 -20.29
CA ALA A 50 29.60 42.82 -19.67
C ALA A 50 28.36 42.36 -20.47
N TYR A 51 27.98 43.09 -21.53
CA TYR A 51 26.82 42.77 -22.36
C TYR A 51 27.05 41.62 -23.38
N ASN A 52 28.24 41.02 -23.42
CA ASN A 52 28.49 39.81 -24.22
C ASN A 52 28.08 38.52 -23.51
N ASP A 53 27.74 38.58 -22.23
CA ASP A 53 27.23 37.43 -21.51
C ASP A 53 25.77 37.17 -21.95
N GLU A 54 25.46 35.92 -22.28
CA GLU A 54 24.08 35.50 -22.50
C GLU A 54 23.24 35.96 -21.30
N PRO A 55 22.03 36.52 -21.52
CA PRO A 55 21.21 37.03 -20.43
C PRO A 55 21.05 35.92 -19.38
N ALA A 56 21.31 36.23 -18.10
CA ALA A 56 21.34 35.23 -17.04
C ALA A 56 19.96 34.57 -16.83
N SER A 57 18.91 35.21 -17.37
CA SER A 57 17.56 34.68 -17.43
C SER A 57 16.81 35.15 -18.69
N VAL A 58 15.80 34.38 -19.09
CA VAL A 58 14.88 34.77 -20.18
C VAL A 58 14.20 36.11 -19.89
N THR A 59 13.85 36.38 -18.63
CA THR A 59 13.19 37.64 -18.24
C THR A 59 14.12 38.84 -18.34
N GLU A 60 15.41 38.67 -18.05
CA GLU A 60 16.44 39.70 -18.27
C GLU A 60 16.61 40.03 -19.75
N GLY A 61 16.61 39.02 -20.64
CA GLY A 61 16.60 39.22 -22.08
C GLY A 61 15.38 40.03 -22.55
N VAL A 62 14.19 39.69 -22.06
CA VAL A 62 12.94 40.42 -22.39
C VAL A 62 12.96 41.86 -21.87
N ARG A 63 13.44 42.11 -20.64
CA ARG A 63 13.58 43.46 -20.08
C ARG A 63 14.51 44.33 -20.93
N THR A 64 15.61 43.72 -21.37
CA THR A 64 16.62 44.37 -22.21
C THR A 64 16.06 44.74 -23.58
N GLN A 65 15.34 43.81 -24.22
CA GLN A 65 14.71 44.05 -25.52
C GLN A 65 13.57 45.07 -25.43
N ARG A 66 12.77 45.03 -24.35
CA ARG A 66 11.75 46.03 -24.06
C ARG A 66 12.35 47.43 -23.95
N ALA A 67 13.46 47.60 -23.23
CA ALA A 67 14.13 48.90 -23.11
C ALA A 67 14.57 49.46 -24.48
N ARG A 68 15.03 48.59 -25.40
CA ARG A 68 15.38 49.00 -26.77
C ARG A 68 14.14 49.42 -27.56
N HIS A 69 13.07 48.62 -27.51
CA HIS A 69 11.82 48.96 -28.19
C HIS A 69 11.24 50.29 -27.67
N ALA A 70 11.32 50.53 -26.35
CA ALA A 70 10.88 51.78 -25.74
C ALA A 70 11.68 52.99 -26.28
N ALA A 71 13.01 52.86 -26.39
CA ALA A 71 13.84 53.92 -26.96
C ALA A 71 13.48 54.22 -28.43
N VAL A 72 13.24 53.16 -29.23
CA VAL A 72 12.82 53.31 -30.63
C VAL A 72 11.44 53.96 -30.76
N PHE A 73 10.47 53.51 -29.97
CA PHE A 73 9.12 54.04 -30.00
C PHE A 73 9.07 55.51 -29.59
N GLU A 74 9.92 55.92 -28.65
CA GLU A 74 9.96 57.29 -28.18
C GLU A 74 10.54 58.25 -29.23
N GLU A 75 11.55 57.80 -29.97
CA GLU A 75 12.07 58.55 -31.12
C GLU A 75 11.05 58.59 -32.27
N LEU A 76 10.36 57.48 -32.56
CA LEU A 76 9.26 57.47 -33.54
C LEU A 76 8.17 58.47 -33.15
N ARG A 77 7.77 58.47 -31.87
CA ARG A 77 6.77 59.39 -31.33
C ARG A 77 7.21 60.85 -31.46
N ARG A 78 8.51 61.13 -31.25
CA ARG A 78 9.13 62.44 -31.45
C ARG A 78 9.03 62.88 -32.90
N GLN A 79 9.34 62.01 -33.87
CA GLN A 79 9.24 62.33 -35.30
C GLN A 79 7.79 62.52 -35.76
N VAL A 80 6.87 61.65 -35.32
CA VAL A 80 5.44 61.81 -35.63
C VAL A 80 4.88 63.10 -35.06
N ARG A 81 5.36 63.56 -33.89
CA ARG A 81 4.91 64.82 -33.27
C ARG A 81 5.16 66.04 -34.16
N VAL A 82 6.23 66.04 -34.96
CA VAL A 82 6.55 67.12 -35.89
C VAL A 82 5.49 67.24 -36.99
N HIS A 83 4.90 66.11 -37.41
CA HIS A 83 3.93 66.07 -38.50
C HIS A 83 2.47 66.07 -38.03
N SER A 84 2.16 65.37 -36.93
CA SER A 84 0.83 65.26 -36.35
C SER A 84 0.90 65.07 -34.83
N PRO A 85 0.68 66.14 -34.04
CA PRO A 85 0.68 66.07 -32.59
C PRO A 85 -0.40 65.14 -32.02
N GLN A 86 -1.54 65.04 -32.69
CA GLN A 86 -2.65 64.17 -32.28
C GLN A 86 -2.30 62.69 -32.46
N LEU A 87 -1.69 62.33 -33.58
CA LEU A 87 -1.23 60.97 -33.85
C LEU A 87 -0.12 60.55 -32.88
N SER A 88 0.81 61.47 -32.56
CA SER A 88 1.86 61.25 -31.56
C SER A 88 1.28 60.96 -30.17
N LYS A 89 0.23 61.70 -29.75
CA LYS A 89 -0.50 61.41 -28.51
C LYS A 89 -1.16 60.04 -28.51
N LEU A 90 -1.78 59.64 -29.62
CA LEU A 90 -2.41 58.32 -29.75
C LEU A 90 -1.37 57.19 -29.66
N LEU A 91 -0.29 57.28 -30.43
CA LEU A 91 0.83 56.34 -30.38
C LEU A 91 1.44 56.22 -28.98
N GLY A 92 1.60 57.35 -28.28
CA GLY A 92 2.07 57.37 -26.90
C GLY A 92 1.15 56.59 -25.95
N LYS A 93 -0.18 56.71 -26.09
CA LYS A 93 -1.13 55.97 -25.25
C LYS A 93 -1.08 54.47 -25.50
N VAL A 94 -0.98 54.05 -26.77
CA VAL A 94 -0.87 52.64 -27.15
C VAL A 94 0.41 52.05 -26.57
N TRP A 95 1.55 52.71 -26.81
CA TRP A 95 2.84 52.23 -26.33
C TRP A 95 2.93 52.14 -24.80
N LEU A 96 2.46 53.16 -24.06
CA LEU A 96 2.44 53.12 -22.60
C LEU A 96 1.60 51.95 -22.05
N GLY A 97 0.49 51.61 -22.72
CA GLY A 97 -0.34 50.47 -22.36
C GLY A 97 0.38 49.13 -22.57
N GLU A 98 1.02 48.96 -23.72
CA GLU A 98 1.81 47.77 -24.04
C GLU A 98 3.03 47.63 -23.12
N ASP A 99 3.76 48.72 -22.88
CA ASP A 99 4.96 48.73 -22.05
C ASP A 99 4.66 48.38 -20.57
N GLU A 100 3.54 48.86 -20.03
CA GLU A 100 3.06 48.47 -18.69
C GLU A 100 2.58 47.02 -18.64
N LEU A 101 1.94 46.51 -19.71
CA LEU A 101 1.57 45.09 -19.78
C LEU A 101 2.81 44.18 -19.78
N VAL A 102 3.81 44.49 -20.61
CA VAL A 102 5.06 43.71 -20.67
C VAL A 102 5.80 43.78 -19.32
N LYS A 103 5.80 44.94 -18.65
CA LYS A 103 6.37 45.08 -17.29
C LYS A 103 5.73 44.11 -16.30
N LYS A 104 4.40 44.05 -16.28
CA LYS A 104 3.65 43.15 -15.39
C LYS A 104 3.95 41.69 -15.72
N LEU A 105 4.01 41.34 -17.01
CA LEU A 105 4.33 39.99 -17.45
C LEU A 105 5.76 39.57 -17.05
N CYS A 106 6.74 40.47 -17.13
CA CYS A 106 8.09 40.20 -16.63
C CYS A 106 8.09 39.90 -15.12
N VAL A 107 7.42 40.73 -14.32
CA VAL A 107 7.33 40.53 -12.86
C VAL A 107 6.66 39.21 -12.50
N GLU A 108 5.57 38.85 -13.18
CA GLU A 108 4.91 37.55 -12.95
C GLU A 108 5.77 36.38 -13.42
N ALA A 109 6.51 36.53 -14.53
CA ALA A 109 7.45 35.50 -14.98
C ALA A 109 8.58 35.27 -13.98
N ASP A 110 9.12 36.33 -13.35
CA ASP A 110 10.13 36.20 -12.31
C ASP A 110 9.59 35.48 -11.07
N LYS A 111 8.38 35.84 -10.61
CA LYS A 111 7.71 35.15 -9.50
C LYS A 111 7.51 33.66 -9.77
N VAL A 112 7.09 33.32 -10.99
CA VAL A 112 6.93 31.93 -11.41
C VAL A 112 8.29 31.22 -11.44
N HIS A 113 9.33 31.87 -11.95
CA HIS A 113 10.68 31.32 -11.94
C HIS A 113 11.18 31.03 -10.53
N ASP A 114 11.05 31.99 -9.61
CA ASP A 114 11.45 31.84 -8.20
C ASP A 114 10.69 30.69 -7.53
N THR A 115 9.39 30.57 -7.81
CA THR A 115 8.55 29.47 -7.31
C THR A 115 9.00 28.11 -7.85
N ILE A 116 9.41 28.05 -9.12
CA ILE A 116 9.94 26.82 -9.72
C ILE A 116 11.27 26.46 -9.09
N VAL A 117 12.17 27.43 -8.89
CA VAL A 117 13.49 27.20 -8.28
C VAL A 117 13.36 26.75 -6.83
N SER A 118 12.49 27.39 -6.04
CA SER A 118 12.23 26.98 -4.65
C SER A 118 11.64 25.56 -4.58
N SER A 119 10.65 25.25 -5.44
CA SER A 119 10.05 23.92 -5.53
C SER A 119 11.06 22.85 -5.96
N GLN A 120 11.98 23.17 -6.87
CA GLN A 120 13.07 22.27 -7.27
C GLN A 120 14.04 22.01 -6.12
N LYS A 121 14.38 23.04 -5.34
CA LYS A 121 15.22 22.90 -4.14
C LYS A 121 14.57 21.99 -3.11
N GLU A 122 13.31 22.22 -2.76
CA GLU A 122 12.53 21.37 -1.84
C GLU A 122 12.47 19.92 -2.32
N ARG A 123 12.18 19.71 -3.62
CA ARG A 123 12.19 18.38 -4.22
C ARG A 123 13.55 17.69 -4.09
N SER A 124 14.65 18.43 -4.27
CA SER A 124 16.00 17.89 -4.12
C SER A 124 16.31 17.47 -2.67
N GLU A 125 15.83 18.23 -1.69
CA GLU A 125 15.97 17.94 -0.27
C GLU A 125 15.14 16.71 0.14
N LEU A 126 13.90 16.59 -0.34
CA LEU A 126 13.06 15.42 -0.15
C LEU A 126 13.69 14.15 -0.75
N ILE A 127 14.30 14.24 -1.93
CA ILE A 127 15.04 13.12 -2.54
C ILE A 127 16.22 12.72 -1.66
N LYS A 128 16.98 13.69 -1.10
CA LYS A 128 18.08 13.39 -0.17
C LYS A 128 17.59 12.71 1.11
N GLN A 129 16.48 13.19 1.69
CA GLN A 129 15.88 12.58 2.88
C GLN A 129 15.37 11.16 2.60
N SER A 130 14.70 10.95 1.46
CA SER A 130 14.21 9.64 1.03
C SER A 130 15.36 8.64 0.82
N LYS A 131 16.47 9.07 0.20
CA LYS A 131 17.67 8.23 0.07
C LYS A 131 18.26 7.82 1.43
N LYS A 132 18.31 8.75 2.40
CA LYS A 132 18.77 8.42 3.76
C LYS A 132 17.84 7.41 4.44
N ALA A 133 16.53 7.62 4.37
CA ALA A 133 15.55 6.68 4.93
C ALA A 133 15.67 5.29 4.30
N LEU A 134 15.81 5.22 2.97
CA LEU A 134 16.00 3.97 2.24
C LEU A 134 17.26 3.23 2.70
N SER A 135 18.38 3.94 2.90
CA SER A 135 19.62 3.32 3.41
C SER A 135 19.48 2.73 4.83
N ILE A 136 18.63 3.32 5.68
CA ILE A 136 18.33 2.80 7.02
C ILE A 136 17.51 1.51 6.91
N VAL A 137 16.49 1.50 6.06
CA VAL A 137 15.65 0.32 5.83
C VAL A 137 16.45 -0.82 5.21
N GLU A 138 17.36 -0.54 4.28
CA GLU A 138 18.25 -1.55 3.70
C GLU A 138 19.15 -2.20 4.76
N ARG A 139 19.67 -1.41 5.71
CA ARG A 139 20.44 -1.94 6.84
C ARG A 139 19.58 -2.83 7.75
N GLN A 140 18.40 -2.36 8.13
CA GLN A 140 17.47 -3.15 8.96
C GLN A 140 17.07 -4.46 8.27
N LEU A 141 16.88 -4.44 6.95
CA LEU A 141 16.59 -5.65 6.18
C LEU A 141 17.77 -6.63 6.18
N ALA A 142 19.01 -6.12 6.14
CA ALA A 142 20.20 -6.96 6.24
C ALA A 142 20.30 -7.62 7.63
N ASP A 143 20.03 -6.86 8.69
CA ASP A 143 20.04 -7.36 10.07
C ASP A 143 18.98 -8.47 10.27
N VAL A 144 17.75 -8.26 9.80
CA VAL A 144 16.67 -9.26 9.87
C VAL A 144 17.00 -10.52 9.06
N LYS A 145 17.65 -10.38 7.90
CA LYS A 145 18.10 -11.53 7.10
C LYS A 145 19.17 -12.34 7.84
N TYR A 146 20.08 -11.66 8.54
CA TYR A 146 21.09 -12.30 9.36
C TYR A 146 20.45 -13.05 10.54
N GLU A 147 19.55 -12.40 11.30
CA GLU A 147 18.81 -13.05 12.39
C GLU A 147 18.04 -14.29 11.91
N LEU A 148 17.34 -14.19 10.77
CA LEU A 148 16.64 -15.32 10.17
C LEU A 148 17.58 -16.47 9.81
N ALA A 149 18.79 -16.19 9.33
CA ALA A 149 19.78 -17.20 9.03
C ALA A 149 20.27 -17.91 10.30
N VAL A 150 20.50 -17.16 11.38
CA VAL A 150 20.86 -17.70 12.70
C VAL A 150 19.75 -18.59 13.24
N SER A 151 18.49 -18.12 13.27
CA SER A 151 17.37 -18.93 13.75
C SER A 151 17.16 -20.21 12.95
N LYS A 152 17.37 -20.18 11.62
CA LYS A 152 17.34 -21.38 10.78
C LYS A 152 18.45 -22.37 11.11
N ALA A 153 19.64 -21.90 11.45
CA ALA A 153 20.75 -22.76 11.86
C ALA A 153 20.43 -23.43 13.21
N THR A 154 19.95 -22.66 14.20
CA THR A 154 19.53 -23.18 15.50
C THR A 154 18.39 -24.20 15.38
N LEU A 155 17.41 -23.96 14.50
CA LEU A 155 16.32 -24.90 14.27
C LEU A 155 16.82 -26.25 13.74
N ARG A 156 17.78 -26.25 12.80
CA ARG A 156 18.38 -27.48 12.29
C ARG A 156 19.15 -28.25 13.35
N GLU A 157 19.85 -27.55 14.24
CA GLU A 157 20.55 -28.14 15.38
C GLU A 157 19.54 -28.84 16.31
N ARG A 158 18.43 -28.17 16.65
CA ARG A 158 17.36 -28.77 17.46
C ARG A 158 16.65 -29.95 16.78
N GLU A 159 16.46 -29.89 15.46
CA GLU A 159 15.92 -31.03 14.70
C GLU A 159 16.87 -32.23 14.76
N ALA A 160 18.18 -32.01 14.67
CA ALA A 160 19.18 -33.07 14.81
C ALA A 160 19.20 -33.67 16.22
N GLU A 161 19.12 -32.84 17.27
CA GLU A 161 18.97 -33.30 18.66
C GLU A 161 17.72 -34.15 18.84
N CYS A 162 16.58 -33.71 18.31
CA CYS A 162 15.32 -34.47 18.39
C CYS A 162 15.41 -35.82 17.66
N ALA A 163 16.05 -35.86 16.49
CA ALA A 163 16.27 -37.10 15.75
C ALA A 163 17.18 -38.08 16.54
N SER A 164 18.24 -37.58 17.17
CA SER A 164 19.12 -38.36 18.05
C SER A 164 18.35 -38.93 19.25
N ASN A 165 17.58 -38.09 19.94
CA ASN A 165 16.78 -38.50 21.09
C ASN A 165 15.70 -39.54 20.71
N LYS A 166 15.11 -39.40 19.52
CA LYS A 166 14.15 -40.38 19.01
C LYS A 166 14.79 -41.76 18.83
N SER A 167 15.98 -41.82 18.22
CA SER A 167 16.76 -43.05 18.06
C SER A 167 17.11 -43.68 19.42
N LEU A 168 17.51 -42.87 20.40
CA LEU A 168 17.80 -43.35 21.75
C LEU A 168 16.55 -43.96 22.42
N VAL A 169 15.39 -43.33 22.28
CA VAL A 169 14.13 -43.86 22.82
C VAL A 169 13.73 -45.17 22.14
N GLU A 170 13.93 -45.28 20.82
CA GLU A 170 13.73 -46.54 20.08
C GLU A 170 14.65 -47.66 20.61
N SER A 171 15.95 -47.38 20.79
CA SER A 171 16.92 -48.32 21.38
C SER A 171 16.52 -48.76 22.80
N LEU A 172 16.10 -47.83 23.67
CA LEU A 172 15.68 -48.16 25.03
C LEU A 172 14.40 -49.00 25.04
N ASN A 173 13.48 -48.77 24.10
CA ASN A 173 12.28 -49.60 23.97
C ASN A 173 12.60 -51.02 23.49
N GLU A 174 13.58 -51.19 22.61
CA GLU A 174 14.08 -52.51 22.20
C GLU A 174 14.71 -53.26 23.39
N GLU A 175 15.55 -52.59 24.18
CA GLU A 175 16.14 -53.15 25.40
C GLU A 175 15.07 -53.55 26.43
N LEU A 176 14.08 -52.69 26.66
CA LEU A 176 12.94 -53.01 27.53
C LEU A 176 12.13 -54.20 27.00
N GLY A 177 11.97 -54.30 25.69
CA GLY A 177 11.34 -55.46 25.03
C GLY A 177 12.11 -56.75 25.29
N ALA A 178 13.43 -56.72 25.10
CA ALA A 178 14.31 -57.86 25.36
C ALA A 178 14.30 -58.29 26.84
N LEU A 179 14.33 -57.32 27.77
CA LEU A 179 14.22 -57.61 29.20
C LEU A 179 12.87 -58.23 29.57
N ARG A 180 11.77 -57.74 28.99
CA ARG A 180 10.44 -58.34 29.18
C ARG A 180 10.39 -59.78 28.67
N GLU A 181 10.99 -60.06 27.53
CA GLU A 181 11.09 -61.42 26.98
C GLU A 181 11.93 -62.34 27.87
N GLN A 182 13.08 -61.86 28.38
CA GLN A 182 13.91 -62.62 29.33
C GLN A 182 13.15 -62.94 30.62
N VAL A 183 12.44 -61.95 31.19
CA VAL A 183 11.59 -62.16 32.36
C VAL A 183 10.47 -63.16 32.05
N GLY A 184 9.83 -63.06 30.88
CA GLY A 184 8.81 -64.00 30.43
C GLY A 184 9.33 -65.44 30.39
N LYS A 185 10.49 -65.68 29.75
CA LYS A 185 11.14 -67.00 29.70
C LYS A 185 11.52 -67.53 31.07
N TYR A 186 12.03 -66.66 31.95
CA TYR A 186 12.38 -67.03 33.31
C TYR A 186 11.14 -67.48 34.10
N VAL A 187 10.05 -66.72 34.00
CA VAL A 187 8.77 -67.03 34.65
C VAL A 187 8.16 -68.32 34.09
N GLU A 188 8.06 -68.49 32.77
CA GLU A 188 7.54 -69.73 32.17
C GLU A 188 8.33 -70.97 32.62
N GLY A 189 9.66 -70.92 32.55
CA GLY A 189 10.49 -72.05 32.97
C GLY A 189 10.38 -72.39 34.47
N HIS A 190 10.25 -71.38 35.34
CA HIS A 190 10.14 -71.62 36.78
C HIS A 190 8.72 -71.98 37.22
N VAL A 191 7.68 -71.47 36.56
CA VAL A 191 6.29 -71.81 36.88
C VAL A 191 6.01 -73.28 36.56
N ASP A 192 6.51 -73.77 35.43
CA ASP A 192 6.39 -75.18 35.06
C ASP A 192 7.17 -76.07 36.04
N ASP A 193 8.41 -75.71 36.38
CA ASP A 193 9.22 -76.43 37.38
C ASP A 193 8.57 -76.45 38.78
N ILE A 194 7.92 -75.36 39.19
CA ILE A 194 7.19 -75.28 40.46
C ILE A 194 5.92 -76.16 40.39
N GLY A 195 5.20 -76.14 39.28
CA GLY A 195 4.01 -76.97 39.04
C GLY A 195 4.33 -78.47 39.09
N ASP A 196 5.39 -78.88 38.41
CA ASP A 196 5.85 -80.27 38.38
C ASP A 196 6.32 -80.74 39.77
N ARG A 197 7.05 -79.89 40.51
CA ARG A 197 7.41 -80.17 41.91
C ARG A 197 6.18 -80.31 42.80
N TYR A 198 5.15 -79.49 42.60
CA TYR A 198 3.92 -79.56 43.36
C TYR A 198 3.14 -80.86 43.11
N GLU A 199 2.99 -81.27 41.84
CA GLU A 199 2.32 -82.55 41.52
C GLU A 199 3.14 -83.76 41.97
N ALA A 200 4.48 -83.71 41.90
CA ALA A 200 5.35 -84.74 42.46
C ALA A 200 5.19 -84.86 44.00
N LEU A 201 5.15 -83.73 44.71
CA LEU A 201 4.89 -83.67 46.15
C LEU A 201 3.51 -84.21 46.52
N LYS A 202 2.50 -83.90 45.71
CA LYS A 202 1.13 -84.39 45.88
C LYS A 202 1.03 -85.90 45.65
N ALA A 203 1.75 -86.44 44.67
CA ALA A 203 1.85 -87.87 44.43
C ALA A 203 2.60 -88.61 45.57
N GLU A 204 3.70 -88.03 46.08
CA GLU A 204 4.43 -88.54 47.25
C GLU A 204 3.54 -88.57 48.50
N ARG A 205 2.78 -87.51 48.76
CA ARG A 205 1.80 -87.46 49.86
C ARG A 205 0.72 -88.52 49.72
N MET A 206 0.21 -88.77 48.52
CA MET A 206 -0.79 -89.81 48.28
C MET A 206 -0.21 -91.21 48.50
N LYS A 207 1.04 -91.46 48.13
CA LYS A 207 1.73 -92.74 48.42
C LYS A 207 1.91 -92.98 49.92
N LEU A 208 2.36 -91.97 50.66
CA LEU A 208 2.53 -92.05 52.12
C LEU A 208 1.20 -92.25 52.88
N MET A 209 0.06 -91.89 52.28
CA MET A 209 -1.27 -92.16 52.84
C MET A 209 -1.77 -93.59 52.54
N THR A 210 -1.10 -94.33 51.66
CA THR A 210 -1.50 -95.68 51.21
C THR A 210 -0.52 -96.79 51.59
N GLU A 211 0.71 -96.47 51.98
CA GLU A 211 1.66 -97.44 52.55
C GLU A 211 1.41 -97.59 54.05
N GLU A 212 0.65 -98.63 54.43
CA GLU A 212 0.65 -99.13 55.81
C GLU A 212 1.95 -99.92 56.05
N ASP A 213 2.68 -99.54 57.09
CA ASP A 213 3.88 -100.24 57.57
C ASP A 213 3.50 -101.66 58.03
N PRO A 214 3.93 -102.74 57.33
CA PRO A 214 3.46 -104.08 57.62
C PRO A 214 4.09 -104.71 58.88
N ALA A 215 4.84 -103.95 59.69
CA ALA A 215 5.56 -104.51 60.85
C ALA A 215 5.09 -104.04 62.24
N THR A 216 4.30 -102.97 62.39
CA THR A 216 3.98 -102.45 63.74
C THR A 216 2.56 -101.95 64.00
N GLY A 217 1.67 -101.79 63.00
CA GLY A 217 0.26 -101.50 63.27
C GLY A 217 -0.01 -100.24 64.11
N GLU A 218 0.94 -99.30 64.18
CA GLU A 218 0.76 -97.96 64.72
C GLU A 218 1.01 -96.96 63.59
N ALA A 219 0.02 -96.12 63.33
CA ALA A 219 0.09 -95.07 62.31
C ALA A 219 1.37 -94.25 62.48
N TYR A 220 2.08 -93.99 61.37
CA TYR A 220 3.15 -92.99 61.31
C TYR A 220 2.69 -91.77 62.13
N PRO A 221 3.43 -91.35 63.18
CA PRO A 221 2.93 -90.38 64.11
C PRO A 221 2.59 -89.12 63.31
N LEU A 222 1.30 -88.77 63.26
CA LEU A 222 0.76 -87.62 62.51
C LEU A 222 1.61 -86.36 62.74
N ALA A 223 2.23 -86.25 63.91
CA ALA A 223 3.16 -85.20 64.30
C ALA A 223 4.38 -85.03 63.37
N GLU A 224 4.99 -86.10 62.84
CA GLU A 224 6.17 -85.98 61.97
C GLU A 224 5.78 -85.53 60.56
N ILE A 225 4.64 -86.00 60.05
CA ILE A 225 4.06 -85.54 58.78
C ILE A 225 3.62 -84.07 58.90
N GLU A 226 3.01 -83.69 60.02
CA GLU A 226 2.62 -82.30 60.29
C GLU A 226 3.86 -81.39 60.42
N ARG A 227 4.94 -81.85 61.04
CA ARG A 227 6.21 -81.12 61.14
C ARG A 227 6.85 -80.89 59.77
N LEU A 228 6.90 -81.92 58.92
CA LEU A 228 7.43 -81.82 57.56
C LEU A 228 6.54 -80.93 56.67
N ALA A 229 5.22 -81.00 56.82
CA ALA A 229 4.28 -80.13 56.12
C ALA A 229 4.45 -78.66 56.55
N LYS A 230 4.59 -78.39 57.86
CA LYS A 230 4.82 -77.03 58.39
C LYS A 230 6.16 -76.45 57.90
N ASN A 231 7.24 -77.23 57.94
CA ASN A 231 8.54 -76.77 57.43
C ASN A 231 8.53 -76.52 55.91
N ARG A 232 7.81 -77.33 55.13
CA ARG A 232 7.67 -77.11 53.67
C ARG A 232 6.78 -75.91 53.36
N LEU A 233 5.68 -75.70 54.11
CA LEU A 233 4.84 -74.50 54.00
C LEU A 233 5.61 -73.24 54.36
N GLN A 234 6.47 -73.28 55.38
CA GLN A 234 7.33 -72.16 55.76
C GLN A 234 8.25 -71.73 54.61
N GLY A 235 8.88 -72.67 53.90
CA GLY A 235 9.69 -72.36 52.71
C GLY A 235 8.87 -71.77 51.55
N VAL A 236 7.60 -72.14 51.41
CA VAL A 236 6.70 -71.52 50.41
C VAL A 236 6.34 -70.08 50.81
N PHE A 237 6.13 -69.80 52.09
CA PHE A 237 5.91 -68.44 52.57
C PHE A 237 7.15 -67.55 52.36
N GLU A 238 8.34 -68.07 52.62
CA GLU A 238 9.60 -67.33 52.38
C GLU A 238 9.80 -67.00 50.89
N MET A 239 9.52 -67.95 49.98
CA MET A 239 9.53 -67.66 48.54
C MET A 239 8.47 -66.63 48.14
N ASN A 240 7.31 -66.63 48.79
CA ASN A 240 6.25 -65.66 48.51
C ASN A 240 6.65 -64.24 48.97
N ASP A 241 7.34 -64.13 50.11
CA ASP A 241 7.90 -62.87 50.59
C ASP A 241 8.99 -62.32 49.64
N GLU A 242 9.83 -63.19 49.07
CA GLU A 242 10.82 -62.80 48.06
C GLU A 242 10.17 -62.28 46.77
N VAL A 243 9.09 -62.94 46.32
CA VAL A 243 8.30 -62.50 45.15
C VAL A 243 7.66 -61.14 45.40
N ASP A 244 7.10 -60.93 46.60
CA ASP A 244 6.51 -59.64 46.99
C ASP A 244 7.56 -58.53 47.07
N GLU A 245 8.78 -58.83 47.52
CA GLU A 245 9.88 -57.86 47.52
C GLU A 245 10.30 -57.47 46.09
N ILE A 246 10.34 -58.43 45.15
CA ILE A 246 10.63 -58.18 43.74
C ILE A 246 9.54 -57.31 43.11
N LEU A 247 8.26 -57.62 43.34
CA LEU A 247 7.13 -56.83 42.86
C LEU A 247 7.18 -55.39 43.42
N ALA A 248 7.53 -55.22 44.70
CA ALA A 248 7.71 -53.90 45.30
C ALA A 248 8.89 -53.11 44.69
N LYS A 249 9.99 -53.77 44.30
CA LYS A 249 11.09 -53.14 43.56
C LYS A 249 10.63 -52.71 42.15
N CYS A 250 9.91 -53.55 41.42
CA CYS A 250 9.36 -53.21 40.12
C CYS A 250 8.39 -52.03 40.18
N GLN A 251 7.51 -51.99 41.19
CA GLN A 251 6.56 -50.90 41.39
C GLN A 251 7.25 -49.57 41.67
N ARG A 252 8.30 -49.56 42.51
CA ARG A 252 9.10 -48.36 42.79
C ARG A 252 9.79 -47.81 41.53
N SER A 253 10.35 -48.70 40.69
CA SER A 253 10.95 -48.30 39.41
C SER A 253 9.92 -47.72 38.43
N HIS A 254 8.73 -48.33 38.36
CA HIS A 254 7.62 -47.81 37.54
C HIS A 254 7.16 -46.42 38.00
N ASP A 255 7.00 -46.21 39.31
CA ASP A 255 6.57 -44.92 39.84
C ASP A 255 7.64 -43.83 39.65
N SER A 256 8.92 -44.18 39.74
CA SER A 256 10.04 -43.28 39.41
C SER A 256 9.99 -42.83 37.94
N LEU A 257 9.78 -43.75 37.00
CA LEU A 257 9.63 -43.43 35.58
C LEU A 257 8.41 -42.55 35.30
N LYS A 258 7.28 -42.84 35.97
CA LYS A 258 6.05 -42.07 35.86
C LYS A 258 6.22 -40.63 36.36
N HIS A 259 7.00 -40.43 37.43
CA HIS A 259 7.35 -39.09 37.91
C HIS A 259 8.25 -38.35 36.93
N GLY A 260 9.29 -38.99 36.39
CA GLY A 260 10.14 -38.38 35.35
C GLY A 260 9.38 -37.97 34.08
N LEU A 261 8.41 -38.79 33.65
CA LEU A 261 7.50 -38.45 32.54
C LEU A 261 6.58 -37.26 32.85
N ARG A 262 6.06 -37.16 34.08
CA ARG A 262 5.28 -35.97 34.50
C ARG A 262 6.11 -34.72 34.49
N ASP A 263 7.36 -34.78 34.96
CA ASP A 263 8.24 -33.62 35.00
C ASP A 263 8.58 -33.14 33.59
N LEU A 264 8.84 -34.06 32.66
CA LEU A 264 8.99 -33.75 31.23
C LEU A 264 7.72 -33.15 30.61
N THR A 265 6.56 -33.70 30.95
CA THR A 265 5.27 -33.18 30.45
C THR A 265 4.96 -31.81 31.03
N GLY A 266 5.31 -31.56 32.30
CA GLY A 266 5.20 -30.27 32.96
C GLY A 266 6.14 -29.23 32.35
N LEU A 267 7.37 -29.62 32.01
CA LEU A 267 8.33 -28.79 31.27
C LEU A 267 7.76 -28.39 29.90
N VAL A 268 7.20 -29.35 29.15
CA VAL A 268 6.57 -29.08 27.84
C VAL A 268 5.31 -28.21 27.98
N ALA A 269 4.51 -28.40 29.02
CA ALA A 269 3.32 -27.60 29.29
C ALA A 269 3.64 -26.19 29.83
N SER A 270 4.82 -25.99 30.44
CA SER A 270 5.30 -24.69 30.92
C SER A 270 5.90 -23.82 29.80
N VAL A 271 6.12 -24.37 28.61
CA VAL A 271 6.46 -23.60 27.42
C VAL A 271 5.16 -23.02 26.87
N ASP A 272 4.88 -21.76 27.22
CA ASP A 272 3.71 -21.03 26.75
C ASP A 272 3.77 -20.92 25.20
N PRO A 273 2.76 -21.39 24.45
CA PRO A 273 2.76 -21.30 22.98
C PRO A 273 2.91 -19.85 22.46
N ASP A 274 2.59 -18.86 23.30
CA ASP A 274 2.75 -17.45 23.00
C ASP A 274 4.20 -16.92 23.18
N ASP A 275 5.12 -17.67 23.80
CA ASP A 275 6.56 -17.29 23.87
C ASP A 275 7.27 -17.44 22.51
N PHE A 276 6.68 -18.18 21.57
CA PHE A 276 7.13 -18.23 20.17
C PHE A 276 6.50 -17.14 19.29
N ARG A 277 5.59 -16.33 19.83
CA ARG A 277 5.02 -15.18 19.14
C ARG A 277 5.95 -13.98 19.31
N VAL A 278 6.89 -13.82 18.37
CA VAL A 278 7.68 -12.59 18.23
C VAL A 278 6.75 -11.44 17.82
N SER A 279 6.03 -10.90 18.79
CA SER A 279 5.18 -9.72 18.68
C SER A 279 5.83 -8.61 19.51
N LYS A 280 6.97 -8.08 19.04
CA LYS A 280 7.55 -6.87 19.66
C LYS A 280 6.71 -5.66 19.27
N SER A 281 5.68 -5.37 20.07
CA SER A 281 5.10 -4.03 20.14
C SER A 281 6.05 -3.14 20.96
N TYR A 282 6.63 -2.13 20.33
CA TYR A 282 7.48 -1.16 21.01
C TYR A 282 6.62 -0.25 21.90
N LYS A 283 6.54 -0.52 23.21
CA LYS A 283 6.20 0.48 24.22
C LYS A 283 7.49 0.93 24.90
N LEU A 284 7.92 2.15 24.60
CA LEU A 284 8.97 2.86 25.32
C LEU A 284 8.50 3.13 26.77
N LYS A 285 8.97 2.32 27.72
CA LYS A 285 9.02 2.68 29.14
C LYS A 285 10.47 2.87 29.57
N LYS A 286 10.72 3.98 30.26
CA LYS A 286 12.01 4.39 30.83
C LYS A 286 12.38 3.55 32.07
N LYS A 287 13.60 2.97 32.04
CA LYS A 287 14.57 2.63 33.13
C LYS A 287 14.10 1.72 34.31
N PRO A 288 15.00 1.06 35.07
CA PRO A 288 16.47 1.12 35.10
C PRO A 288 17.18 -0.22 34.80
N SER A 289 18.50 -0.15 34.59
CA SER A 289 19.39 -1.29 34.34
C SER A 289 20.08 -1.75 35.62
N THR A 290 20.27 -3.05 35.76
CA THR A 290 21.31 -3.66 36.59
C THR A 290 22.02 -4.73 35.76
N ASP A 291 23.34 -4.55 35.67
CA ASP A 291 24.45 -5.52 35.56
C ASP A 291 24.33 -6.65 34.50
N VAL A 292 25.30 -6.93 33.61
CA VAL A 292 26.77 -6.96 33.76
C VAL A 292 27.42 -6.80 32.38
N GLY A 293 28.54 -6.04 32.28
CA GLY A 293 29.67 -6.41 31.40
C GLY A 293 29.89 -5.65 30.09
N CYS A 294 30.16 -4.34 30.13
CA CYS A 294 30.80 -3.62 29.01
C CYS A 294 32.17 -3.05 29.42
N GLN A 295 33.21 -3.47 28.68
CA GLN A 295 34.52 -2.83 28.66
C GLN A 295 34.39 -1.36 28.23
N HIS A 296 34.80 -0.46 29.11
CA HIS A 296 34.88 0.97 28.85
C HIS A 296 36.17 1.30 28.09
N VAL A 297 36.04 1.90 26.90
CA VAL A 297 37.09 2.72 26.29
C VAL A 297 36.78 4.17 26.65
N THR A 298 37.58 4.72 27.56
CA THR A 298 37.46 6.10 28.04
C THR A 298 38.27 7.02 27.13
N ILE A 299 37.61 7.89 26.36
CA ILE A 299 38.25 9.02 25.67
C ILE A 299 38.24 10.21 26.64
N LYS A 300 39.42 10.62 27.12
CA LYS A 300 39.62 11.87 27.85
C LYS A 300 39.48 13.05 26.89
N VAL A 301 38.54 13.95 27.16
CA VAL A 301 38.52 15.31 26.61
C VAL A 301 38.79 16.26 27.77
N GLU A 302 39.96 16.89 27.76
CA GLU A 302 40.34 17.92 28.74
C GLU A 302 39.71 19.27 28.38
N GLY A 303 39.06 19.89 29.37
CA GLY A 303 39.20 21.31 29.66
C GLY A 303 38.46 22.33 28.78
N VAL A 304 37.15 22.46 28.95
CA VAL A 304 36.47 23.75 28.71
C VAL A 304 35.76 24.17 30.00
N ARG A 305 36.30 25.22 30.66
CA ARG A 305 35.70 25.86 31.82
C ARG A 305 34.41 26.57 31.39
N VAL A 306 33.26 26.03 31.79
CA VAL A 306 31.98 26.72 31.67
C VAL A 306 31.78 27.56 32.92
N ASN A 307 31.85 28.88 32.75
CA ASN A 307 31.41 29.83 33.77
C ASN A 307 29.93 29.59 34.08
N LYS A 308 29.59 29.47 35.36
CA LYS A 308 28.22 29.47 35.86
C LYS A 308 27.61 30.86 35.63
N SER A 309 27.05 31.09 34.44
CA SER A 309 26.14 32.22 34.22
C SER A 309 24.75 31.84 34.71
N LEU A 310 24.15 32.75 35.47
CA LEU A 310 22.78 32.70 35.98
C LEU A 310 21.77 32.32 34.89
N PRO A 311 20.67 31.63 35.24
CA PRO A 311 19.60 31.34 34.30
C PRO A 311 19.02 32.66 33.76
N PRO A 312 18.70 32.74 32.44
CA PRO A 312 18.08 33.92 31.88
C PRO A 312 16.73 34.16 32.57
N PRO A 313 16.34 35.43 32.82
CA PRO A 313 15.06 35.75 33.42
C PRO A 313 13.94 35.19 32.55
N VAL A 314 13.07 34.41 33.18
CA VAL A 314 11.81 33.95 32.59
C VAL A 314 10.99 35.19 32.30
N VAL A 315 10.89 35.55 31.02
CA VAL A 315 9.90 36.52 30.56
C VAL A 315 8.56 35.81 30.66
N GLU A 316 7.79 36.16 31.69
CA GLU A 316 6.38 35.80 31.78
C GLU A 316 5.63 36.54 30.67
N GLU A 317 5.49 35.91 29.51
CA GLU A 317 4.49 36.35 28.53
C GLU A 317 3.11 36.05 29.12
N PRO A 318 2.16 37.01 29.05
CA PRO A 318 0.85 36.87 29.65
C PRO A 318 0.13 35.66 29.07
N ALA A 319 -0.34 34.79 29.95
CA ALA A 319 -1.11 33.62 29.61
C ALA A 319 -2.37 34.04 28.83
N GLU A 320 -2.39 33.78 27.52
CA GLU A 320 -3.63 33.78 26.75
C GLU A 320 -4.48 32.59 27.24
N GLU A 321 -5.37 32.89 28.17
CA GLU A 321 -6.43 32.01 28.64
C GLU A 321 -7.29 31.55 27.44
N GLY A 322 -7.33 30.24 27.21
CA GLY A 322 -8.34 29.63 26.33
C GLY A 322 -7.84 28.65 25.27
N LEU A 323 -6.55 28.33 25.21
CA LEU A 323 -6.01 27.54 24.10
C LEU A 323 -5.03 26.46 24.58
N THR A 324 -5.58 25.47 25.31
CA THR A 324 -4.93 24.28 25.93
C THR A 324 -4.17 23.34 24.99
N MET A 325 -4.12 23.64 23.69
CA MET A 325 -3.59 22.74 22.66
C MET A 325 -2.37 23.34 21.96
N PRO A 326 -1.20 22.68 21.94
CA PRO A 326 0.02 23.20 21.31
C PRO A 326 -0.15 23.53 19.81
N LEU A 327 0.48 24.62 19.34
CA LEU A 327 0.39 25.11 17.95
C LEU A 327 0.74 24.05 16.88
N LEU A 328 1.67 23.14 17.17
CA LEU A 328 2.01 22.03 16.26
C LEU A 328 0.87 21.01 16.12
N LEU A 329 0.15 20.72 17.20
CA LEU A 329 -1.04 19.90 17.16
C LEU A 329 -2.23 20.64 16.54
N ARG A 330 -2.33 21.97 16.72
CA ARG A 330 -3.33 22.78 15.99
C ARG A 330 -3.10 22.75 14.48
N LYS A 331 -1.87 22.82 14.00
CA LYS A 331 -1.57 22.63 12.55
C LYS A 331 -1.96 21.23 12.04
N GLN A 332 -2.03 20.24 12.93
CA GLN A 332 -2.52 18.89 12.63
C GLN A 332 -4.04 18.74 12.80
N MET A 333 -4.72 19.70 13.46
CA MET A 333 -6.15 19.63 13.83
C MET A 333 -7.03 20.72 13.19
N CYS A 334 -6.48 21.85 12.73
CA CYS A 334 -7.22 23.02 12.27
C CYS A 334 -7.69 22.96 10.81
N GLU A 335 -7.75 21.78 10.24
CA GLU A 335 -8.15 21.59 8.87
C GLU A 335 -8.97 20.30 8.88
N PHE A 336 -10.31 20.40 8.76
CA PHE A 336 -11.32 19.30 8.80
C PHE A 336 -10.70 17.91 8.72
N PRO A 337 -10.98 16.97 9.64
CA PRO A 337 -10.33 15.65 9.68
C PRO A 337 -10.19 15.14 8.25
N PRO A 338 -9.00 14.70 7.79
CA PRO A 338 -8.85 14.22 6.42
C PRO A 338 -9.90 13.16 6.04
N SER A 339 -10.44 12.45 7.03
CA SER A 339 -11.56 11.51 6.92
C SER A 339 -12.96 12.12 6.72
N GLN A 340 -13.09 13.45 6.74
CA GLN A 340 -14.34 14.18 6.49
C GLN A 340 -14.25 15.09 5.26
N ARG A 341 -13.09 15.15 4.59
CA ARG A 341 -12.93 15.91 3.36
C ARG A 341 -13.47 15.11 2.18
N ILE A 342 -14.30 15.74 1.37
CA ILE A 342 -14.69 15.20 0.07
C ILE A 342 -13.41 15.14 -0.79
N PRO A 343 -12.98 13.95 -1.25
CA PRO A 343 -11.83 13.80 -2.13
C PRO A 343 -12.03 14.58 -3.42
N SER A 344 -10.94 15.13 -3.98
CA SER A 344 -11.01 15.81 -5.28
C SER A 344 -11.49 14.87 -6.39
N LEU A 345 -12.09 15.42 -7.45
CA LEU A 345 -12.59 14.65 -8.59
C LEU A 345 -11.54 13.67 -9.14
N GLN A 346 -10.27 14.10 -9.23
CA GLN A 346 -9.19 13.25 -9.71
C GLN A 346 -8.87 12.09 -8.75
N ALA A 347 -8.89 12.34 -7.44
CA ALA A 347 -8.71 11.30 -6.43
C ALA A 347 -9.87 10.29 -6.47
N THR A 348 -11.11 10.78 -6.57
CA THR A 348 -12.33 9.97 -6.72
C THR A 348 -12.26 9.08 -7.96
N LEU A 349 -11.89 9.63 -9.12
CA LEU A 349 -11.73 8.86 -10.35
C LEU A 349 -10.63 7.80 -10.25
N ARG A 350 -9.52 8.09 -9.58
CA ARG A 350 -8.44 7.12 -9.34
C ARG A 350 -8.92 5.98 -8.43
N LEU A 351 -9.62 6.31 -7.35
CA LEU A 351 -10.17 5.32 -6.43
C LEU A 351 -11.19 4.40 -7.12
N ILE A 352 -12.10 4.97 -7.91
CA ILE A 352 -13.05 4.20 -8.74
C ILE A 352 -12.31 3.25 -9.68
N LEU A 353 -11.23 3.71 -10.34
CA LEU A 353 -10.44 2.83 -11.19
C LEU A 353 -9.78 1.69 -10.40
N SER A 354 -9.16 2.00 -9.25
CA SER A 354 -8.53 0.99 -8.39
C SER A 354 -9.53 -0.07 -7.95
N LEU A 355 -10.75 0.34 -7.59
CA LEU A 355 -11.85 -0.57 -7.26
C LEU A 355 -12.20 -1.49 -8.43
N TYR A 356 -12.31 -0.96 -9.65
CA TYR A 356 -12.57 -1.79 -10.83
C TYR A 356 -11.45 -2.80 -11.10
N LEU A 357 -10.19 -2.37 -11.02
CA LEU A 357 -9.04 -3.24 -11.28
C LEU A 357 -8.92 -4.37 -10.24
N GLU A 358 -9.15 -4.07 -8.97
CA GLU A 358 -9.12 -5.07 -7.91
C GLU A 358 -10.33 -5.99 -7.93
N LYS A 359 -11.51 -5.47 -8.31
CA LYS A 359 -12.68 -6.31 -8.53
C LYS A 359 -12.44 -7.36 -9.61
N LEU A 360 -11.77 -6.98 -10.70
CA LEU A 360 -11.38 -7.91 -11.77
C LEU A 360 -10.48 -9.04 -11.28
N MET A 361 -9.54 -8.74 -10.39
CA MET A 361 -8.65 -9.76 -9.81
C MET A 361 -9.42 -10.64 -8.82
N TYR A 362 -10.24 -10.03 -7.99
CA TYR A 362 -11.08 -10.71 -7.02
C TYR A 362 -12.08 -11.67 -7.67
N ASP A 363 -12.69 -11.30 -8.80
CA ASP A 363 -13.62 -12.16 -9.52
C ASP A 363 -12.94 -13.39 -10.12
N LYS A 364 -11.72 -13.24 -10.66
CA LYS A 364 -10.92 -14.39 -11.12
C LYS A 364 -10.63 -15.37 -9.99
N LEU A 365 -10.33 -14.84 -8.79
CA LEU A 365 -10.12 -15.68 -7.61
C LEU A 365 -11.42 -16.35 -7.16
N CYS A 366 -12.57 -15.69 -7.27
CA CYS A 366 -13.86 -16.32 -6.98
C CYS A 366 -14.15 -17.45 -7.97
N ASP A 367 -13.95 -17.21 -9.27
CA ASP A 367 -14.14 -18.21 -10.32
C ASP A 367 -13.24 -19.44 -10.11
N ALA A 368 -11.95 -19.21 -9.82
CA ALA A 368 -10.99 -20.28 -9.57
C ALA A 368 -11.32 -21.12 -8.33
N ASN A 369 -11.96 -20.51 -7.32
CA ASN A 369 -12.37 -21.18 -6.10
C ASN A 369 -13.83 -21.65 -6.12
N HIS A 370 -14.51 -21.61 -7.27
CA HIS A 370 -15.94 -21.90 -7.41
C HIS A 370 -16.85 -21.13 -6.44
N LYS A 371 -16.45 -19.91 -6.05
CA LYS A 371 -17.22 -19.02 -5.17
C LYS A 371 -18.08 -18.06 -6.00
N ARG A 372 -19.26 -17.73 -5.47
CA ARG A 372 -20.14 -16.72 -6.07
C ARG A 372 -19.43 -15.37 -6.12
N ARG A 373 -19.44 -14.70 -7.28
CA ARG A 373 -18.91 -13.35 -7.43
C ARG A 373 -19.70 -12.36 -6.57
N VAL A 374 -19.00 -11.39 -6.02
CA VAL A 374 -19.59 -10.31 -5.20
C VAL A 374 -20.11 -9.20 -6.11
N GLU A 375 -21.21 -8.56 -5.73
CA GLU A 375 -21.74 -7.41 -6.48
C GLU A 375 -20.83 -6.19 -6.35
N LEU A 376 -20.89 -5.28 -7.32
CA LEU A 376 -20.04 -4.09 -7.27
C LEU A 376 -20.42 -3.16 -6.11
N GLY A 377 -21.69 -3.10 -5.69
CA GLY A 377 -22.11 -2.30 -4.53
C GLY A 377 -21.47 -2.74 -3.21
N ALA A 378 -21.30 -4.05 -3.01
CA ALA A 378 -20.72 -4.60 -1.78
C ALA A 378 -19.18 -4.65 -1.78
N PHE A 379 -18.55 -4.56 -2.96
CA PHE A 379 -17.11 -4.73 -3.09
C PHE A 379 -16.25 -3.59 -2.51
N PRO A 380 -16.61 -2.29 -2.60
CA PRO A 380 -15.82 -1.20 -2.06
C PRO A 380 -15.47 -1.36 -0.59
N HIS A 381 -16.42 -1.79 0.23
CA HIS A 381 -16.19 -2.05 1.65
C HIS A 381 -15.13 -3.13 1.85
N LYS A 382 -15.27 -4.26 1.14
CA LYS A 382 -14.30 -5.36 1.18
C LYS A 382 -12.91 -4.93 0.72
N TYR A 383 -12.82 -4.09 -0.31
CA TYR A 383 -11.56 -3.54 -0.80
C TYR A 383 -10.90 -2.64 0.25
N LEU A 384 -11.65 -1.72 0.85
CA LEU A 384 -11.12 -0.78 1.85
C LEU A 384 -10.74 -1.50 3.14
N LEU A 385 -11.53 -2.49 3.57
CA LEU A 385 -11.20 -3.35 4.71
C LEU A 385 -9.88 -4.10 4.49
N LYS A 386 -9.69 -4.70 3.30
CA LYS A 386 -8.42 -5.34 2.93
C LYS A 386 -7.24 -4.35 2.92
N LYS A 387 -7.48 -3.12 2.46
CA LYS A 387 -6.44 -2.10 2.31
C LYS A 387 -5.99 -1.50 3.65
N PHE A 388 -6.92 -1.26 4.56
CA PHE A 388 -6.66 -0.56 5.82
C PHE A 388 -6.56 -1.47 7.05
N GLY A 389 -7.12 -2.69 6.99
CA GLY A 389 -7.08 -3.65 8.08
C GLY A 389 -7.95 -3.32 9.30
N LEU A 390 -8.66 -2.18 9.29
CA LEU A 390 -9.53 -1.71 10.37
C LEU A 390 -10.94 -1.45 9.85
N GLN A 391 -11.95 -2.02 10.51
CA GLN A 391 -13.35 -1.93 10.08
C GLN A 391 -13.89 -0.50 10.15
N ASN A 392 -13.70 0.19 11.28
CA ASN A 392 -14.15 1.58 11.45
C ASN A 392 -13.56 2.51 10.39
N LEU A 393 -12.28 2.32 10.06
CA LEU A 393 -11.62 3.12 9.03
C LEU A 393 -12.15 2.79 7.63
N ALA A 394 -12.47 1.52 7.36
CA ALA A 394 -13.11 1.12 6.10
C ALA A 394 -14.51 1.74 5.95
N ASP A 395 -15.31 1.77 7.04
CA ASP A 395 -16.64 2.37 7.07
C ASP A 395 -16.59 3.89 6.82
N GLU A 396 -15.66 4.59 7.47
CA GLU A 396 -15.42 6.02 7.23
C GLU A 396 -15.03 6.31 5.78
N GLN A 397 -14.11 5.52 5.22
CA GLN A 397 -13.64 5.69 3.84
C GLN A 397 -14.72 5.31 2.80
N CYS A 398 -15.57 4.34 3.12
CA CYS A 398 -16.75 4.02 2.32
C CYS A 398 -17.73 5.20 2.31
N THR A 399 -17.97 5.80 3.47
CA THR A 399 -18.83 6.98 3.61
C THR A 399 -18.28 8.17 2.83
N GLN A 400 -16.97 8.42 2.89
CA GLN A 400 -16.30 9.43 2.06
C GLN A 400 -16.42 9.15 0.57
N LEU A 401 -16.27 7.89 0.14
CA LEU A 401 -16.45 7.52 -1.27
C LEU A 401 -17.87 7.82 -1.74
N VAL A 402 -18.88 7.47 -0.94
CA VAL A 402 -20.30 7.77 -1.23
C VAL A 402 -20.48 9.29 -1.33
N ALA A 403 -20.00 10.05 -0.35
CA ALA A 403 -20.08 11.52 -0.39
C ALA A 403 -19.39 12.11 -1.64
N ALA A 404 -18.23 11.58 -2.02
CA ALA A 404 -17.49 12.00 -3.22
C ALA A 404 -18.26 11.71 -4.51
N VAL A 405 -18.88 10.54 -4.60
CA VAL A 405 -19.68 10.14 -5.75
C VAL A 405 -20.93 11.01 -5.87
N ALA A 406 -21.60 11.29 -4.75
CA ALA A 406 -22.75 12.19 -4.71
C ALA A 406 -22.37 13.61 -5.15
N TYR A 407 -21.24 14.13 -4.66
CA TYR A 407 -20.77 15.48 -4.95
C TYR A 407 -20.36 15.65 -6.41
N HIS A 408 -19.63 14.68 -6.99
CA HIS A 408 -19.08 14.78 -8.34
C HIS A 408 -19.96 14.15 -9.44
N LYS A 409 -21.19 13.71 -9.14
CA LYS A 409 -22.07 13.03 -10.12
C LYS A 409 -22.40 13.90 -11.33
N ASP A 410 -22.55 15.21 -11.13
CA ASP A 410 -22.94 16.14 -12.20
C ASP A 410 -21.73 16.60 -13.01
N GLU A 411 -20.54 16.60 -12.40
CA GLU A 411 -19.28 16.98 -13.05
C GLU A 411 -18.73 15.89 -13.98
N SER A 412 -18.95 14.61 -13.66
CA SER A 412 -18.33 13.49 -14.40
C SER A 412 -19.30 12.33 -14.64
N LYS A 413 -19.57 12.06 -15.92
CA LYS A 413 -20.37 10.90 -16.36
C LYS A 413 -19.85 9.56 -15.83
N ARG A 414 -18.53 9.45 -15.60
CA ARG A 414 -17.91 8.22 -15.05
C ARG A 414 -18.26 8.03 -13.58
N VAL A 415 -18.25 9.11 -12.81
CA VAL A 415 -18.63 9.09 -11.39
C VAL A 415 -20.13 8.80 -11.29
N ARG A 416 -20.96 9.43 -12.14
CA ARG A 416 -22.39 9.17 -12.20
C ARG A 416 -22.71 7.69 -12.46
N LEU A 417 -22.09 7.12 -13.51
CA LEU A 417 -22.27 5.70 -13.84
C LEU A 417 -21.84 4.79 -12.67
N PHE A 418 -20.71 5.10 -12.02
CA PHE A 418 -20.28 4.34 -10.84
C PHE A 418 -21.30 4.46 -9.69
N GLY A 419 -21.87 5.65 -9.46
CA GLY A 419 -22.95 5.84 -8.49
C GLY A 419 -24.20 5.01 -8.80
N GLU A 420 -24.55 4.84 -10.08
CA GLU A 420 -25.67 3.97 -10.50
C GLU A 420 -25.39 2.49 -10.18
N TYR A 421 -24.14 2.02 -10.32
CA TYR A 421 -23.72 0.69 -9.87
C TYR A 421 -23.76 0.51 -8.35
N LEU A 422 -23.57 1.59 -7.60
CA LEU A 422 -23.70 1.59 -6.14
C LEU A 422 -25.15 1.72 -5.66
N GLY A 423 -26.10 2.02 -6.56
CA GLY A 423 -27.50 2.28 -6.19
C GLY A 423 -27.75 3.68 -5.61
N MET A 424 -26.86 4.65 -5.86
CA MET A 424 -26.97 6.02 -5.31
C MET A 424 -28.01 6.93 -6.00
N GLY A 425 -28.78 6.40 -6.95
CA GLY A 425 -29.80 7.16 -7.68
C GLY A 425 -31.14 7.25 -6.95
N ASP A 426 -31.67 6.11 -6.54
CA ASP A 426 -32.94 5.99 -5.83
C ASP A 426 -32.80 4.90 -4.77
N PHE A 427 -32.70 5.29 -3.50
CA PHE A 427 -32.52 4.33 -2.39
C PHE A 427 -33.73 3.40 -2.22
N ALA A 428 -34.89 3.74 -2.77
CA ALA A 428 -36.08 2.89 -2.75
C ALA A 428 -36.03 1.79 -3.83
N ARG A 429 -35.11 1.89 -4.80
CA ARG A 429 -34.98 0.93 -5.90
C ARG A 429 -33.66 0.17 -5.79
N PRO A 430 -33.63 -1.12 -6.18
CA PRO A 430 -32.37 -1.83 -6.31
C PRO A 430 -31.46 -1.13 -7.34
N PRO A 431 -30.14 -1.31 -7.25
CA PRO A 431 -29.20 -0.76 -8.23
C PRO A 431 -29.61 -1.13 -9.65
N VAL A 432 -29.54 -0.15 -10.57
CA VAL A 432 -29.96 -0.32 -11.97
C VAL A 432 -29.16 -1.43 -12.66
N TYR A 433 -27.92 -1.63 -12.23
CA TYR A 433 -27.00 -2.58 -12.81
C TYR A 433 -26.71 -3.74 -11.86
N GLY A 434 -26.99 -4.96 -12.32
CA GLY A 434 -26.74 -6.18 -11.56
C GLY A 434 -25.34 -6.76 -11.81
N VAL A 435 -25.09 -7.94 -11.24
CA VAL A 435 -23.84 -8.71 -11.45
C VAL A 435 -23.58 -8.97 -12.94
N ARG A 436 -24.65 -9.17 -13.74
CA ARG A 436 -24.55 -9.44 -15.18
C ARG A 436 -23.99 -8.24 -15.95
N ASP A 437 -24.47 -7.03 -15.64
CA ASP A 437 -24.03 -5.80 -16.29
C ASP A 437 -22.60 -5.46 -15.87
N GLY A 438 -22.30 -5.64 -14.59
CA GLY A 438 -20.95 -5.57 -14.07
C GLY A 438 -20.01 -6.51 -14.84
N ASN A 439 -20.37 -7.79 -14.97
CA ASN A 439 -19.57 -8.77 -15.71
C ASN A 439 -19.34 -8.38 -17.18
N PHE A 440 -20.32 -7.77 -17.84
CA PHE A 440 -20.17 -7.28 -19.21
C PHE A 440 -19.15 -6.13 -19.27
N VAL A 441 -19.30 -5.11 -18.43
CA VAL A 441 -18.37 -3.98 -18.37
C VAL A 441 -16.97 -4.44 -18.00
N PHE A 442 -16.85 -5.32 -17.01
CA PHE A 442 -15.58 -5.93 -16.61
C PHE A 442 -14.97 -6.78 -17.72
N GLY A 443 -15.77 -7.49 -18.51
CA GLY A 443 -15.32 -8.19 -19.71
C GLY A 443 -14.68 -7.24 -20.73
N ILE A 444 -15.30 -6.08 -20.96
CA ILE A 444 -14.72 -5.04 -21.82
C ILE A 444 -13.42 -4.50 -21.22
N LEU A 445 -13.39 -4.18 -19.92
CA LEU A 445 -12.18 -3.69 -19.26
C LEU A 445 -11.03 -4.70 -19.32
N VAL A 446 -11.31 -6.00 -19.18
CA VAL A 446 -10.31 -7.06 -19.36
C VAL A 446 -9.82 -7.12 -20.81
N ALA A 447 -10.71 -6.98 -21.79
CA ALA A 447 -10.33 -6.95 -23.20
C ALA A 447 -9.42 -5.75 -23.51
N LEU A 448 -9.78 -4.55 -23.01
CA LEU A 448 -8.97 -3.34 -23.16
C LEU A 448 -7.62 -3.46 -22.44
N ARG A 449 -7.58 -4.09 -21.26
CA ARG A 449 -6.33 -4.36 -20.53
C ARG A 449 -5.44 -5.33 -21.30
N LYS A 450 -6.00 -6.40 -21.87
CA LYS A 450 -5.27 -7.35 -22.74
C LYS A 450 -4.72 -6.68 -24.00
N ALA A 451 -5.43 -5.68 -24.53
CA ALA A 451 -4.99 -4.88 -25.66
C ALA A 451 -3.97 -3.77 -25.29
N ASN A 452 -3.55 -3.69 -24.01
CA ASN A 452 -2.70 -2.61 -23.48
C ASN A 452 -3.29 -1.19 -23.65
N GLU A 453 -4.61 -1.08 -23.91
CA GLU A 453 -5.30 0.21 -24.01
C GLU A 453 -5.79 0.72 -22.64
N PHE A 454 -5.86 -0.17 -21.64
CA PHE A 454 -6.28 0.14 -20.28
C PHE A 454 -5.20 -0.27 -19.27
N THR A 455 -4.26 0.63 -19.02
CA THR A 455 -3.14 0.46 -18.08
C THR A 455 -3.23 1.46 -16.92
N GLU A 456 -2.57 1.18 -15.80
CA GLU A 456 -2.52 2.10 -14.64
C GLU A 456 -1.93 3.48 -14.99
N ALA A 457 -1.10 3.54 -16.04
CA ALA A 457 -0.56 4.78 -16.59
C ALA A 457 -1.64 5.75 -17.11
N VAL A 458 -2.83 5.25 -17.47
CA VAL A 458 -3.97 6.10 -17.84
C VAL A 458 -4.41 7.00 -16.66
N CYS A 459 -4.16 6.57 -15.42
CA CYS A 459 -4.52 7.31 -14.21
C CYS A 459 -3.44 8.25 -13.66
N SER A 460 -2.18 8.06 -14.07
CA SER A 460 -1.07 8.90 -13.59
C SER A 460 -1.06 10.29 -14.25
N GLY A 461 -1.87 10.53 -15.29
CA GLY A 461 -1.90 11.81 -16.01
C GLY A 461 -0.63 12.07 -16.83
N VAL A 462 0.37 11.19 -16.74
CA VAL A 462 1.59 11.22 -17.54
C VAL A 462 1.22 10.67 -18.92
N ARG A 463 0.88 11.58 -19.85
CA ARG A 463 0.59 11.25 -21.24
C ARG A 463 1.83 10.64 -21.91
N SER A 464 1.98 9.31 -21.88
CA SER A 464 2.77 8.61 -22.90
C SER A 464 1.96 8.65 -24.21
N ARG A 465 2.12 9.74 -24.96
CA ARG A 465 1.36 10.01 -26.20
C ARG A 465 1.80 9.12 -27.37
N VAL A 466 2.90 8.39 -27.24
CA VAL A 466 3.59 7.76 -28.36
C VAL A 466 3.13 6.31 -28.60
N ASP A 467 2.74 5.58 -27.55
CA ASP A 467 2.48 4.12 -27.69
C ASP A 467 1.00 3.76 -27.88
N ALA A 468 0.06 4.51 -27.28
CA ALA A 468 -1.37 4.22 -27.37
C ALA A 468 -1.90 4.29 -28.82
N SER A 469 -1.33 5.17 -29.64
CA SER A 469 -1.70 5.37 -31.04
C SER A 469 -1.36 4.18 -31.94
N ARG A 470 -0.28 3.45 -31.62
CA ARG A 470 0.17 2.26 -32.36
C ARG A 470 -0.62 1.02 -31.95
N ALA A 471 -0.86 0.84 -30.64
CA ALA A 471 -1.68 -0.26 -30.12
C ALA A 471 -3.11 -0.23 -30.67
N SER A 472 -3.74 0.95 -30.70
CA SER A 472 -5.13 1.09 -31.15
C SER A 472 -5.34 0.92 -32.67
N ARG A 473 -4.30 1.11 -33.49
CA ARG A 473 -4.33 0.78 -34.92
C ARG A 473 -4.22 -0.72 -35.15
N ARG A 474 -3.36 -1.40 -34.38
CA ARG A 474 -3.16 -2.85 -34.47
C ARG A 474 -4.42 -3.61 -34.07
N TRP A 475 -5.06 -3.22 -32.97
CA TRP A 475 -6.30 -3.84 -32.51
C TRP A 475 -7.46 -3.66 -33.51
N ARG A 476 -7.62 -2.46 -34.10
CA ARG A 476 -8.63 -2.23 -35.16
C ARG A 476 -8.40 -3.09 -36.40
N GLN A 477 -7.16 -3.42 -36.74
CA GLN A 477 -6.85 -4.34 -37.83
C GLN A 477 -7.16 -5.79 -37.46
N GLU A 478 -6.78 -6.24 -36.27
CA GLU A 478 -7.08 -7.60 -35.79
C GLU A 478 -8.59 -7.85 -35.65
N TRP A 479 -9.34 -6.88 -35.13
CA TRP A 479 -10.78 -6.98 -35.00
C TRP A 479 -11.49 -7.02 -36.36
N ARG A 480 -11.00 -6.26 -37.36
CA ARG A 480 -11.46 -6.37 -38.76
C ARG A 480 -11.11 -7.73 -39.38
N GLN A 481 -9.96 -8.30 -39.06
CA GLN A 481 -9.58 -9.63 -39.54
C GLN A 481 -10.43 -10.75 -38.90
N GLN A 482 -10.75 -10.65 -37.60
CA GLN A 482 -11.59 -11.62 -36.91
C GLN A 482 -13.07 -11.53 -37.32
N SER A 483 -13.59 -10.31 -37.51
CA SER A 483 -14.96 -10.11 -38.02
C SER A 483 -15.10 -10.50 -39.50
N GLY A 484 -14.06 -10.28 -40.32
CA GLY A 484 -14.01 -10.75 -41.72
C GLY A 484 -13.93 -12.27 -41.88
N ARG A 485 -13.45 -13.01 -40.87
CA ARG A 485 -13.45 -14.49 -40.88
C ARG A 485 -14.81 -15.09 -40.53
N ARG A 486 -15.71 -14.35 -39.88
CA ARG A 486 -17.06 -14.83 -39.53
C ARG A 486 -18.11 -14.66 -40.64
N SER A 487 -17.83 -13.90 -41.70
CA SER A 487 -18.76 -13.68 -42.83
C SER A 487 -18.69 -14.74 -43.94
N ARG A 488 -17.96 -15.85 -43.74
CA ARG A 488 -17.91 -16.98 -44.70
C ARG A 488 -18.92 -18.09 -44.39
N TRP A 489 -20.10 -17.74 -43.87
CA TRP A 489 -21.28 -18.61 -43.91
C TRP A 489 -22.12 -18.21 -45.11
N ARG A 490 -21.88 -18.85 -46.27
CA ARG A 490 -22.78 -18.74 -47.42
C ARG A 490 -24.04 -19.55 -47.13
N PRO A 491 -25.25 -18.96 -47.23
CA PRO A 491 -26.47 -19.75 -47.22
C PRO A 491 -26.50 -20.62 -48.48
N ARG A 492 -26.70 -21.92 -48.31
CA ARG A 492 -27.03 -22.86 -49.38
C ARG A 492 -28.35 -22.37 -50.01
N ARG A 493 -28.28 -21.75 -51.19
CA ARG A 493 -29.47 -21.42 -52.00
C ARG A 493 -30.12 -22.75 -52.42
N ARG A 494 -31.26 -23.10 -51.84
CA ARG A 494 -32.26 -23.90 -52.55
C ARG A 494 -33.06 -22.96 -53.44
N ARG A 495 -33.10 -23.32 -54.73
CA ARG A 495 -34.05 -22.84 -55.73
C ARG A 495 -35.45 -23.18 -55.24
N ASP A 496 -36.40 -22.25 -55.39
CA ASP A 496 -37.61 -22.44 -56.21
C ASP A 496 -38.44 -21.14 -56.24
N GLY A 497 -38.96 -20.81 -57.42
CA GLY A 497 -40.22 -20.07 -57.64
C GLY A 497 -40.24 -18.53 -57.47
N MET A 498 -40.09 -17.82 -58.60
CA MET A 498 -40.92 -16.69 -59.14
C MET A 498 -41.95 -15.93 -58.26
N PRO A 499 -42.44 -14.73 -58.67
CA PRO A 499 -41.76 -13.56 -59.22
C PRO A 499 -42.22 -12.21 -58.59
N GLN A 500 -41.43 -11.17 -58.87
CA GLN A 500 -41.71 -9.73 -58.95
C GLN A 500 -43.00 -9.14 -58.34
N ARG A 501 -42.83 -8.08 -57.52
CA ARG A 501 -43.46 -6.78 -57.79
C ARG A 501 -42.65 -5.62 -57.23
N VAL A 502 -42.53 -4.62 -58.08
CA VAL A 502 -41.92 -3.30 -57.92
C VAL A 502 -42.76 -2.45 -56.97
N CYS A 503 -42.12 -1.62 -56.14
CA CYS A 503 -42.50 -0.21 -55.95
C CYS A 503 -41.47 0.52 -55.07
N ARG A 504 -40.83 1.52 -55.68
CA ARG A 504 -40.16 2.64 -55.00
C ARG A 504 -41.19 3.44 -54.23
N HIS A 505 -40.83 3.98 -53.06
CA HIS A 505 -41.27 5.32 -52.68
C HIS A 505 -40.27 6.00 -51.75
N ASP A 506 -39.84 7.18 -52.20
CA ASP A 506 -39.21 8.24 -51.44
C ASP A 506 -40.07 8.67 -50.24
N VAL A 507 -39.44 9.00 -49.11
CA VAL A 507 -40.07 9.81 -48.06
C VAL A 507 -39.14 10.96 -47.69
N ARG A 508 -39.62 12.17 -48.03
CA ARG A 508 -39.06 13.47 -47.67
C ARG A 508 -39.35 13.82 -46.21
N HIS A 509 -38.43 14.59 -45.65
CA HIS A 509 -38.54 15.38 -44.43
C HIS A 509 -39.83 16.21 -44.32
N ARG A 510 -40.43 16.23 -43.13
CA ARG A 510 -41.21 17.37 -42.64
C ARG A 510 -40.79 17.71 -41.20
N ARG A 511 -40.45 18.99 -41.01
CA ARG A 511 -40.38 19.69 -39.73
C ARG A 511 -41.81 19.93 -39.23
N VAL A 512 -41.98 19.93 -37.91
CA VAL A 512 -43.14 20.50 -37.23
C VAL A 512 -42.60 21.42 -36.13
N ASP A 513 -42.83 22.71 -36.32
CA ASP A 513 -42.82 23.75 -35.30
C ASP A 513 -44.20 23.81 -34.61
N GLU A 514 -44.31 24.68 -33.60
CA GLU A 514 -45.48 25.03 -32.76
C GLU A 514 -45.55 24.25 -31.44
N GLY A 515 -45.77 24.87 -30.28
CA GLY A 515 -46.18 26.24 -29.97
C GLY A 515 -46.78 26.21 -28.56
N ILE A 516 -46.31 27.10 -27.69
CA ILE A 516 -46.80 27.28 -26.31
C ILE A 516 -48.16 27.99 -26.37
N PRO A 517 -49.09 27.69 -25.43
CA PRO A 517 -49.59 28.81 -24.62
C PRO A 517 -49.75 28.48 -23.12
N THR A 518 -49.47 29.51 -22.34
CA THR A 518 -49.73 29.74 -20.92
C THR A 518 -51.22 29.95 -20.61
N ARG A 519 -51.70 29.48 -19.45
CA ARG A 519 -52.50 30.31 -18.52
C ARG A 519 -52.73 29.67 -17.13
N LEU A 520 -52.61 30.55 -16.13
CA LEU A 520 -52.89 30.38 -14.70
C LEU A 520 -54.40 30.33 -14.41
N THR A 521 -54.79 29.70 -13.30
CA THR A 521 -55.71 30.26 -12.28
C THR A 521 -55.74 29.43 -10.98
N HIS A 522 -56.10 30.14 -9.91
CA HIS A 522 -55.98 29.88 -8.47
C HIS A 522 -57.07 28.97 -7.84
N THR A 523 -56.94 28.79 -6.51
CA THR A 523 -57.91 28.29 -5.48
C THR A 523 -57.99 26.76 -5.39
N GLY A 524 -57.96 26.04 -4.27
CA GLY A 524 -57.92 26.25 -2.81
C GLY A 524 -58.15 24.86 -2.15
N PRO A 525 -57.79 24.61 -0.86
CA PRO A 525 -57.83 23.28 -0.21
C PRO A 525 -59.20 23.00 0.47
N PRO A 526 -59.61 21.75 0.82
CA PRO A 526 -59.16 21.07 2.07
C PRO A 526 -59.31 19.51 2.12
N GLY A 527 -58.92 18.88 3.25
CA GLY A 527 -59.36 17.53 3.67
C GLY A 527 -58.22 16.69 4.28
N GLN A 528 -57.99 16.71 5.61
CA GLN A 528 -58.57 15.83 6.66
C GLN A 528 -58.28 14.32 6.47
N GLY A 529 -57.72 13.70 7.55
CA GLY A 529 -57.25 12.31 7.67
C GLY A 529 -58.34 11.23 7.61
N PRO A 530 -58.06 9.96 8.01
CA PRO A 530 -57.63 9.53 9.36
C PRO A 530 -56.38 8.62 9.36
N ALA A 531 -55.56 8.55 10.41
CA ALA A 531 -55.72 7.82 11.68
C ALA A 531 -55.84 6.28 11.53
N ASP A 532 -54.79 5.61 12.04
CA ASP A 532 -54.71 4.29 12.68
C ASP A 532 -55.43 3.08 12.08
N ARG A 533 -54.64 2.02 11.84
CA ARG A 533 -54.84 0.70 12.50
C ARG A 533 -53.70 -0.28 12.20
N HIS A 534 -53.17 -0.83 13.31
CA HIS A 534 -52.33 -2.02 13.54
C HIS A 534 -50.82 -1.92 13.35
#